data_AF-A0A1I8J9I9-F1
#
_entry.id   AF-A0A1I8J9I9-F1
#
_cell.length_a   1.000
_cell.length_b   1.000
_cell.length_c   1.000
_cell.angle_alpha   90.00
_cell.angle_beta   90.00
_cell.angle_gamma   90.00
#
_symmetry.space_group_name_H-M   'P 1'
#
loop_
_entity.id
_entity.type
_entity.pdbx_description
1 polymer ?
#
loop_
_entity_poly.entity_id
_entity_poly.type
_entity_poly.pdbx_seq_one_letter_code
_entity_poly.pdbx_strand_id
1 'polypeptide(L)'
;AVETAIQEITDAGPDKKPRAVWSIVNQLTGRNALNLAGDTPEERRNELRAFFSGIVELPEESSFNVSPITIDEVLKLAKKIPGNKATGPDDVLRLPQVALEVIPVMNYVLAGGPAPAEWRTAHIVGIPKKPGS
;
A
#
# COMPACT_ATOMS: atom_id res chain seq x y z
N ALA A 1 24.93 0.76 25.75
CA ALA A 1 24.60 0.55 24.32
C ALA A 1 24.61 1.88 23.56
N VAL A 2 23.68 2.80 23.87
CA VAL A 2 23.61 4.12 23.19
C VAL A 2 24.82 5.00 23.50
N GLU A 3 25.31 5.03 24.74
CA GLU A 3 26.50 5.81 25.11
C GLU A 3 27.78 5.32 24.43
N THR A 4 27.94 3.99 24.32
CA THR A 4 29.04 3.34 23.56
C THR A 4 28.99 3.71 22.09
N ALA A 5 27.78 3.74 21.50
CA ALA A 5 27.53 4.14 20.12
C ALA A 5 27.90 5.61 19.83
N ILE A 6 27.61 6.51 20.78
CA ILE A 6 27.96 7.93 20.67
C ILE A 6 29.48 8.11 20.71
N GLN A 7 30.18 7.34 21.53
CA GLN A 7 31.64 7.35 21.61
C GLN A 7 32.28 6.90 20.29
N GLU A 8 31.82 5.79 19.70
CA GLU A 8 32.32 5.27 18.42
C GLU A 8 32.11 6.24 17.24
N ILE A 9 30.99 6.98 17.20
CA ILE A 9 30.73 8.00 16.18
C ILE A 9 31.64 9.22 16.39
N THR A 10 31.94 9.55 17.64
CA THR A 10 32.78 10.69 18.00
C THR A 10 34.24 10.44 17.63
N ASP A 11 34.72 9.21 17.85
CA ASP A 11 36.09 8.78 17.53
C ASP A 11 36.31 8.50 16.03
N ALA A 12 35.23 8.36 15.24
CA ALA A 12 35.33 8.22 13.80
C ALA A 12 35.80 9.53 13.13
N GLY A 13 36.80 9.43 12.25
CA GLY A 13 37.25 10.55 11.42
C GLY A 13 36.12 11.10 10.52
N PRO A 14 36.19 12.39 10.10
CA PRO A 14 35.10 13.08 9.39
C PRO A 14 34.63 12.35 8.13
N ASP A 15 35.53 11.70 7.39
CA ASP A 15 35.20 10.95 6.17
C ASP A 15 34.50 9.61 6.44
N LYS A 16 34.61 9.08 7.67
CA LYS A 16 34.04 7.78 8.08
C LYS A 16 32.79 7.93 8.96
N LYS A 17 32.55 9.13 9.52
CA LYS A 17 31.38 9.43 10.37
C LYS A 17 30.04 9.04 9.73
N PRO A 18 29.74 9.34 8.46
CA PRO A 18 28.43 8.98 7.88
C PRO A 18 28.19 7.46 7.85
N ARG A 19 29.22 6.67 7.54
CA ARG A 19 29.13 5.20 7.55
C ARG A 19 29.04 4.62 8.95
N ALA A 20 29.80 5.17 9.91
CA ALA A 20 29.75 4.76 11.31
C ALA A 20 28.37 5.02 11.91
N VAL A 21 27.80 6.22 11.67
CA VAL A 21 26.44 6.57 12.09
C VAL A 21 25.42 5.58 11.52
N TRP A 22 25.50 5.27 10.23
CA TRP A 22 24.52 4.38 9.60
C TRP A 22 24.63 2.93 10.06
N SER A 23 25.86 2.44 10.28
CA SER A 23 26.11 1.10 10.85
C SER A 23 25.50 0.94 12.24
N ILE A 24 25.68 1.95 13.09
CA ILE A 24 25.18 1.93 14.47
C ILE A 24 23.66 2.10 14.51
N VAL A 25 23.09 2.97 13.68
CA VAL A 25 21.63 3.10 13.53
C VAL A 25 21.01 1.76 13.12
N ASN A 26 21.64 1.04 12.18
CA ASN A 26 21.18 -0.27 11.75
C ASN A 26 21.25 -1.32 12.88
N GLN A 27 22.33 -1.35 13.66
CA GLN A 27 22.45 -2.23 14.82
C GLN A 27 21.42 -1.93 15.91
N LEU A 28 21.22 -0.65 16.25
CA LEU A 28 20.27 -0.23 17.30
C LEU A 28 18.80 -0.44 16.90
N THR A 29 18.49 -0.37 15.60
CA THR A 29 17.13 -0.56 15.08
C THR A 29 16.86 -1.98 14.60
N GLY A 30 17.85 -2.87 14.66
CA GLY A 30 17.75 -4.25 14.14
C GLY A 30 17.60 -4.32 12.62
N ARG A 31 17.87 -3.23 11.90
CA ARG A 31 17.81 -3.17 10.43
C ARG A 31 19.05 -3.84 9.85
N ASN A 32 19.04 -5.16 9.83
CA ASN A 32 20.03 -5.92 9.06
C ASN A 32 19.66 -5.86 7.58
N ALA A 33 20.67 -5.74 6.72
CA ALA A 33 20.48 -6.03 5.31
C ALA A 33 19.92 -7.45 5.21
N LEU A 34 18.78 -7.63 4.53
CA LEU A 34 18.30 -8.95 4.18
C LEU A 34 19.33 -9.52 3.20
N ASN A 35 20.19 -10.40 3.68
CA ASN A 35 21.12 -11.16 2.85
C ASN A 35 20.27 -12.16 2.05
N LEU A 36 19.62 -11.66 1.00
CA LEU A 36 18.85 -12.46 0.07
C LEU A 36 19.85 -13.30 -0.73
N ALA A 37 19.80 -14.61 -0.57
CA ALA A 37 20.72 -15.55 -1.21
C ALA A 37 20.42 -15.71 -2.72
N GLY A 38 19.29 -15.19 -3.19
CA GLY A 38 18.93 -15.20 -4.61
C GLY A 38 19.94 -14.44 -5.48
N ASP A 39 20.60 -15.18 -6.38
CA ASP A 39 21.47 -14.60 -7.40
C ASP A 39 20.66 -13.90 -8.50
N THR A 40 19.39 -14.29 -8.68
CA THR A 40 18.47 -13.68 -9.65
C THR A 40 17.37 -12.82 -9.01
N PRO A 41 16.79 -11.84 -9.74
CA PRO A 41 15.66 -11.03 -9.24
C PRO A 41 14.44 -11.87 -8.85
N GLU A 42 14.17 -12.95 -9.57
CA GLU A 42 13.07 -13.89 -9.31
C GLU A 42 13.25 -14.60 -7.96
N GLU A 43 14.46 -15.09 -7.67
CA GLU A 43 14.79 -15.76 -6.41
C GLU A 43 14.71 -14.79 -5.24
N ARG A 44 15.24 -13.58 -5.37
CA ARG A 44 15.12 -12.53 -4.34
C ARG A 44 13.66 -12.18 -4.04
N ARG A 45 12.81 -12.09 -5.08
CA ARG A 45 11.37 -11.86 -4.91
C ARG A 45 10.72 -13.01 -4.15
N ASN A 46 11.08 -14.24 -4.45
CA ASN A 46 10.51 -15.43 -3.80
C ASN A 46 10.98 -15.53 -2.34
N GLU A 47 12.23 -15.21 -2.04
CA GLU A 47 12.75 -15.15 -0.66
C GLU A 47 12.08 -14.04 0.17
N LEU A 48 11.91 -12.86 -0.41
CA LEU A 48 11.15 -11.78 0.24
C LEU A 48 9.71 -12.22 0.51
N ARG A 49 9.07 -12.87 -0.47
CA ARG A 49 7.71 -13.41 -0.30
C ARG A 49 7.64 -14.40 0.86
N ALA A 50 8.60 -15.33 0.96
CA ALA A 50 8.66 -16.31 2.03
C ALA A 50 8.95 -15.69 3.42
N PHE A 51 9.84 -14.68 3.47
CA PHE A 51 10.12 -13.95 4.70
C PHE A 51 8.88 -13.21 5.21
N PHE A 52 8.17 -12.51 4.33
CA PHE A 52 7.00 -11.73 4.72
C PHE A 52 5.73 -12.58 4.89
N SER A 53 5.63 -13.77 4.29
CA SER A 53 4.47 -14.65 4.52
C SER A 53 4.35 -15.16 5.96
N GLY A 54 5.46 -15.20 6.71
CA GLY A 54 5.43 -15.52 8.15
C GLY A 54 5.11 -14.34 9.06
N ILE A 55 5.09 -13.11 8.52
CA ILE A 55 4.88 -11.87 9.26
C ILE A 55 3.46 -11.32 8.98
N VAL A 56 3.04 -11.45 7.73
CA VAL A 56 1.73 -11.02 7.26
C VAL A 56 0.88 -12.27 7.12
N GLU A 57 -0.07 -12.47 8.03
CA GLU A 57 -1.21 -13.36 7.76
C GLU A 57 -1.96 -12.77 6.56
N LEU A 58 -1.58 -13.21 5.36
CA LEU A 58 -2.32 -12.89 4.16
C LEU A 58 -3.58 -13.76 4.19
N PRO A 59 -4.78 -13.16 4.09
CA PRO A 59 -6.00 -13.93 3.98
C PRO A 59 -5.87 -14.90 2.81
N GLU A 60 -6.25 -16.18 3.04
CA GLU A 60 -6.24 -17.17 1.97
C GLU A 60 -7.10 -16.69 0.80
N GLU A 61 -6.72 -17.01 -0.43
CA GLU A 61 -7.50 -16.63 -1.62
C GLU A 61 -8.95 -17.16 -1.56
N SER A 62 -9.14 -18.29 -0.87
CA SER A 62 -10.45 -18.91 -0.59
C SER A 62 -11.36 -18.07 0.32
N SER A 63 -10.77 -17.13 1.09
CA SER A 63 -11.51 -16.29 2.04
C SER A 63 -12.15 -15.06 1.39
N PHE A 64 -11.80 -14.75 0.13
CA PHE A 64 -12.42 -13.65 -0.60
C PHE A 64 -13.80 -14.06 -1.11
N ASN A 65 -14.80 -13.24 -0.83
CA ASN A 65 -16.11 -13.40 -1.44
C ASN A 65 -16.04 -12.96 -2.91
N VAL A 66 -16.03 -13.93 -3.82
CA VAL A 66 -16.05 -13.74 -5.28
C VAL A 66 -17.46 -13.81 -5.89
N SER A 67 -18.50 -13.78 -5.04
CA SER A 67 -19.88 -13.74 -5.52
C SER A 67 -20.13 -12.46 -6.31
N PRO A 68 -21.02 -12.48 -7.32
CA PRO A 68 -21.37 -11.28 -8.05
C PRO A 68 -21.87 -10.17 -7.12
N ILE A 69 -21.37 -8.96 -7.34
CA ILE A 69 -21.80 -7.76 -6.64
C ILE A 69 -23.26 -7.47 -6.99
N THR A 70 -24.07 -7.25 -5.96
CA THR A 70 -25.50 -6.93 -6.07
C THR A 70 -25.77 -5.43 -5.90
N ILE A 71 -26.93 -4.99 -6.39
CA ILE A 71 -27.34 -3.58 -6.27
C ILE A 71 -27.56 -3.15 -4.81
N ASP A 72 -28.09 -4.05 -3.98
CA ASP A 72 -28.32 -3.78 -2.57
C ASP A 72 -27.01 -3.56 -1.80
N GLU A 73 -25.95 -4.30 -2.14
CA GLU A 73 -24.62 -4.12 -1.56
C GLU A 73 -24.02 -2.76 -1.90
N VAL A 74 -24.10 -2.35 -3.17
CA VAL A 74 -23.61 -1.04 -3.62
C VAL A 74 -24.38 0.10 -2.95
N LEU A 75 -25.71 0.00 -2.89
CA LEU A 75 -26.55 1.00 -2.23
C LEU A 75 -26.28 1.07 -0.72
N LYS A 76 -26.08 -0.07 -0.05
CA LYS A 76 -25.74 -0.13 1.38
C LYS A 76 -24.37 0.50 1.66
N LEU A 77 -23.38 0.26 0.81
CA LEU A 77 -22.04 0.82 0.96
C LEU A 77 -22.03 2.33 0.71
N ALA A 78 -22.72 2.78 -0.32
CA ALA A 78 -22.71 4.19 -0.65
C ALA A 78 -23.48 5.06 0.35
N LYS A 79 -24.48 4.52 1.05
CA LYS A 79 -25.08 5.17 2.24
C LYS A 79 -24.09 5.41 3.38
N LYS A 80 -22.96 4.69 3.43
CA LYS A 80 -21.90 4.89 4.43
C LYS A 80 -20.88 5.95 4.01
N ILE A 81 -20.96 6.48 2.79
CA ILE A 81 -20.03 7.52 2.33
C ILE A 81 -20.41 8.82 3.06
N PRO A 82 -19.49 9.42 3.83
CA PRO A 82 -19.78 10.65 4.55
C PRO A 82 -20.01 11.79 3.53
N GLY A 83 -21.11 12.53 3.69
CA GLY A 83 -21.62 13.52 2.72
C GLY A 83 -20.79 14.81 2.59
N ASN A 84 -19.58 14.85 3.14
CA ASN A 84 -18.68 16.00 3.17
C ASN A 84 -17.42 15.79 2.31
N LYS A 85 -17.42 14.80 1.41
CA LYS A 85 -16.34 14.57 0.44
C LYS A 85 -16.52 15.46 -0.79
N ALA A 86 -15.40 15.84 -1.40
CA ALA A 86 -15.39 16.61 -2.64
C ALA A 86 -16.14 15.86 -3.75
N THR A 87 -17.01 16.58 -4.46
CA THR A 87 -17.75 16.07 -5.62
C THR A 87 -16.79 15.87 -6.80
N GLY A 88 -16.90 14.74 -7.48
CA GLY A 88 -16.19 14.52 -8.75
C GLY A 88 -16.79 15.33 -9.89
N PRO A 89 -16.20 15.30 -11.09
CA PRO A 89 -16.64 16.08 -12.27
C PRO A 89 -18.10 15.84 -12.70
N ASP A 90 -18.70 14.73 -12.25
CA ASP A 90 -20.05 14.31 -12.64
C ASP A 90 -21.16 14.89 -11.73
N ASP A 91 -20.82 15.87 -10.89
CA ASP A 91 -21.63 16.80 -10.09
C ASP A 91 -22.71 16.27 -9.13
N VAL A 92 -23.23 15.05 -9.25
CA VAL A 92 -24.07 14.43 -8.23
C VAL A 92 -23.98 12.91 -8.41
N LEU A 93 -23.51 12.17 -7.39
CA LEU A 93 -23.65 10.71 -7.36
C LEU A 93 -25.15 10.38 -7.33
N ARG A 94 -25.78 10.22 -8.49
CA ARG A 94 -27.11 9.62 -8.63
C ARG A 94 -26.96 8.13 -8.37
N LEU A 95 -26.83 7.80 -7.10
CA LEU A 95 -26.30 6.56 -6.62
C LEU A 95 -26.98 5.30 -7.20
N PRO A 96 -28.31 5.25 -7.40
CA PRO A 96 -28.95 4.11 -8.06
C PRO A 96 -28.56 3.96 -9.53
N GLN A 97 -28.46 5.07 -10.27
CA GLN A 97 -28.09 5.07 -11.69
C GLN A 97 -26.62 4.67 -11.86
N VAL A 98 -25.73 5.24 -11.04
CA VAL A 98 -24.31 4.89 -11.03
C VAL A 98 -24.11 3.42 -10.66
N ALA A 99 -24.88 2.89 -9.71
CA ALA A 99 -24.81 1.46 -9.36
C ALA A 99 -25.15 0.56 -10.56
N LEU A 100 -26.17 0.90 -11.35
CA LEU A 100 -26.56 0.12 -12.54
C LEU A 100 -25.46 0.08 -13.61
N GLU A 101 -24.67 1.14 -13.74
CA GLU A 101 -23.57 1.20 -14.70
C GLU A 101 -22.28 0.54 -14.17
N VAL A 102 -22.01 0.69 -12.87
CA VAL A 102 -20.78 0.21 -12.22
C VAL A 102 -20.82 -1.30 -11.96
N ILE A 103 -21.96 -1.87 -11.59
CA ILE A 103 -22.08 -3.29 -11.21
C ILE A 103 -21.67 -4.25 -12.35
N PRO A 104 -22.16 -4.09 -13.59
CA PRO A 104 -21.76 -4.96 -14.70
C PRO A 104 -20.26 -4.89 -14.97
N VAL A 105 -19.66 -3.70 -14.89
CA VAL A 105 -18.22 -3.49 -15.07
C VAL A 105 -17.43 -4.20 -13.98
N MET A 106 -17.81 -4.04 -12.71
CA MET A 106 -17.11 -4.70 -11.61
C MET A 106 -17.23 -6.22 -11.68
N ASN A 107 -18.42 -6.75 -11.98
CA ASN A 107 -18.62 -8.19 -12.12
C ASN A 107 -17.87 -8.78 -13.32
N TYR A 108 -17.77 -8.03 -14.42
CA TYR A 108 -16.95 -8.43 -15.57
C TYR A 108 -15.46 -8.52 -15.20
N VAL A 109 -14.93 -7.54 -14.48
CA VAL A 109 -13.53 -7.53 -14.03
C VAL A 109 -13.25 -8.64 -13.01
N LEU A 110 -14.16 -8.85 -12.05
CA LEU A 110 -14.04 -9.93 -11.07
C LEU A 110 -14.10 -11.33 -11.71
N ALA A 111 -14.80 -11.48 -12.83
CA ALA A 111 -14.81 -12.70 -13.62
C ALA A 111 -13.53 -12.90 -14.47
N GLY A 112 -12.53 -12.00 -14.34
CA GLY A 112 -11.26 -12.06 -15.08
C GLY A 112 -11.24 -11.21 -16.35
N GLY A 113 -12.27 -10.40 -16.60
CA GLY A 113 -12.30 -9.46 -17.71
C GLY A 113 -11.32 -8.29 -17.51
N PRO A 114 -10.82 -7.67 -18.61
CA PRO A 114 -9.97 -6.48 -18.52
C PRO A 114 -10.76 -5.27 -17.97
N ALA A 115 -10.12 -4.50 -17.10
CA ALA A 115 -10.68 -3.24 -16.61
C ALA A 115 -10.74 -2.18 -17.74
N PRO A 116 -11.82 -1.37 -17.82
CA PRO A 116 -11.92 -0.26 -18.76
C PRO A 116 -10.72 0.70 -18.67
N ALA A 117 -10.36 1.33 -19.78
CA ALA A 117 -9.19 2.21 -19.85
C ALA A 117 -9.29 3.41 -18.90
N GLU A 118 -10.51 3.93 -18.75
CA GLU A 118 -10.87 5.05 -17.90
C GLU A 118 -10.63 4.72 -16.41
N TRP A 119 -10.78 3.45 -16.01
CA TRP A 119 -10.63 2.99 -14.63
C TRP A 119 -9.19 2.58 -14.30
N ARG A 120 -8.31 2.51 -15.30
CA ARG A 120 -6.88 2.22 -15.11
C ARG A 120 -6.07 3.45 -14.72
N THR A 121 -6.67 4.63 -14.75
CA THR A 121 -5.99 5.91 -14.50
C THR A 121 -6.63 6.63 -13.32
N ALA A 122 -5.82 7.02 -12.33
CA ALA A 122 -6.29 7.83 -11.20
C ALA A 122 -5.85 9.29 -11.36
N HIS A 123 -6.78 10.23 -11.15
CA HIS A 123 -6.47 11.66 -11.09
C HIS A 123 -5.96 12.03 -9.69
N ILE A 124 -4.64 12.12 -9.53
CA ILE A 124 -4.01 12.48 -8.26
C ILE A 124 -3.91 14.00 -8.15
N VAL A 125 -4.63 14.58 -7.19
CA VAL A 125 -4.56 16.02 -6.86
C VAL A 125 -3.80 16.20 -5.56
N GLY A 126 -2.77 17.05 -5.57
CA GLY A 126 -2.03 17.41 -4.36
C GLY A 126 -2.90 18.24 -3.42
N ILE A 127 -3.16 17.75 -2.20
CA ILE A 127 -3.87 18.50 -1.16
C ILE A 127 -2.82 19.22 -0.30
N PRO A 128 -2.79 20.57 -0.29
CA PRO A 128 -1.87 21.31 0.57
C PRO A 128 -2.13 21.00 2.04
N LYS A 129 -1.09 20.58 2.78
CA LYS A 129 -1.17 20.41 4.23
C LYS A 129 -1.08 21.78 4.92
N LYS A 130 -1.79 21.96 6.03
CA LYS A 130 -1.57 23.12 6.90
C LYS A 130 -0.14 23.08 7.45
N PRO A 131 0.59 24.20 7.50
CA PRO A 131 1.91 24.25 8.13
C PRO A 131 1.77 24.05 9.65
N GLY A 132 2.52 23.10 10.21
CA GLY A 132 2.74 22.94 11.66
C GLY A 132 1.76 22.05 12.43
N SER A 133 1.53 20.80 12.01
CA SER A 133 0.93 19.76 12.87
C SER A 133 1.94 18.69 13.23
#